data_AF-A0A970VVT0-F1
#
_entry.id   AF-A0A970VVT0-F1
#
_cell.length_a   1.000
_cell.length_b   1.000
_cell.length_c   1.000
_cell.angle_alpha   90.00
_cell.angle_beta   90.00
_cell.angle_gamma   90.00
#
_symmetry.space_group_name_H-M   'P 1'
#
loop_
_entity.id
_entity.type
_entity.pdbx_description
1 polymer ?
#
loop_
_entity_poly.entity_id
_entity_poly.type
_entity_poly.pdbx_seq_one_letter_code
_entity_poly.pdbx_strand_id
1 'polypeptide(L)'
;MKKVITPVGTSIFTNYEENSNKLDIQLKVLKNEKIENWSKLQDSRILQVREEIGKWVKGKKDISAEINSLYKIYEQVKEDLEVYLICSETILSRLAGEIISDYFNNQPNSPIRVNFDYERADRIKGLQVEDRLRYEQEGIVNLVKRFNEITGGYTENVIMNITG
;
A
#
# COMPACT_ATOMS: atom_id res chain seq x y z
N MET A 1 5.79 14.39 -15.16
CA MET A 1 5.46 13.19 -14.36
C MET A 1 6.09 13.37 -12.99
N LYS A 2 5.28 13.34 -11.93
CA LYS A 2 5.74 13.58 -10.56
C LYS A 2 5.86 12.26 -9.81
N LYS A 3 6.95 12.08 -9.07
CA LYS A 3 7.12 10.91 -8.21
C LYS A 3 6.34 11.13 -6.92
N VAL A 4 5.59 10.13 -6.48
CA VAL A 4 4.88 10.15 -5.19
C VAL A 4 5.29 8.94 -4.39
N ILE A 5 5.73 9.15 -3.15
CA ILE A 5 6.03 8.07 -2.21
C ILE A 5 4.93 8.04 -1.17
N THR A 6 4.26 6.89 -1.05
CA THR A 6 3.08 6.72 -0.18
C THR A 6 3.28 5.49 0.73
N PRO A 7 3.34 5.65 2.06
CA PRO A 7 3.22 4.53 2.98
C PRO A 7 1.82 3.92 2.87
N VAL A 8 1.72 2.61 3.08
CA VAL A 8 0.47 1.86 2.93
C VAL A 8 -0.03 1.38 4.28
N GLY A 9 -1.18 1.90 4.66
CA GLY A 9 -1.96 1.45 5.79
C GLY A 9 -2.93 0.32 5.44
N THR A 10 -3.94 0.13 6.29
CA THR A 10 -4.96 -0.92 6.14
C THR A 10 -6.37 -0.33 6.00
N SER A 11 -6.48 0.97 5.71
CA SER A 11 -7.76 1.70 5.68
C SER A 11 -8.74 1.12 4.67
N ILE A 12 -8.24 0.56 3.56
CA ILE A 12 -9.06 -0.12 2.54
C ILE A 12 -9.91 -1.26 3.13
N PHE A 13 -9.40 -1.98 4.14
CA PHE A 13 -10.13 -3.06 4.77
C PHE A 13 -11.14 -2.53 5.79
N THR A 14 -10.76 -1.53 6.58
CA THR A 14 -11.68 -0.89 7.54
C THR A 14 -12.89 -0.29 6.83
N ASN A 15 -12.66 0.44 5.73
CA ASN A 15 -13.74 1.03 4.92
C ASN A 15 -14.64 -0.05 4.27
N TYR A 16 -14.09 -1.22 3.95
CA TYR A 16 -14.89 -2.36 3.49
C TYR A 16 -15.78 -2.90 4.61
N GLU A 17 -15.22 -3.09 5.81
CA GLU A 17 -15.93 -3.62 6.99
C GLU A 17 -17.12 -2.74 7.42
N GLU A 18 -17.05 -1.43 7.18
CA GLU A 18 -18.19 -0.51 7.40
C GLU A 18 -19.42 -0.81 6.52
N ASN A 19 -19.20 -1.48 5.38
CA ASN A 19 -20.23 -1.75 4.38
C ASN A 19 -20.55 -3.25 4.22
N SER A 20 -19.71 -4.14 4.74
CA SER A 20 -19.87 -5.59 4.60
C SER A 20 -19.08 -6.37 5.64
N ASN A 21 -19.66 -7.46 6.14
CA ASN A 21 -19.03 -8.35 7.12
C ASN A 21 -18.52 -9.69 6.53
N LYS A 22 -18.51 -9.83 5.19
CA LYS A 22 -18.20 -11.12 4.54
C LYS A 22 -16.77 -11.60 4.78
N LEU A 23 -15.85 -10.68 5.08
CA LEU A 23 -14.43 -10.96 5.23
C LEU A 23 -13.97 -10.92 6.70
N ASP A 24 -14.86 -10.74 7.67
CA ASP A 24 -14.51 -10.56 9.08
C ASP A 24 -13.55 -11.63 9.60
N ILE A 25 -13.83 -12.90 9.29
CA ILE A 25 -13.02 -14.03 9.76
C ILE A 25 -11.65 -13.99 9.09
N GLN A 26 -11.62 -13.77 7.77
CA GLN A 26 -10.40 -13.72 6.99
C GLN A 26 -9.51 -12.57 7.46
N LEU A 27 -10.05 -11.35 7.56
CA LEU A 27 -9.31 -10.17 8.00
C LEU A 27 -8.77 -10.32 9.42
N LYS A 28 -9.57 -10.85 10.37
CA LYS A 28 -9.11 -11.14 11.73
C LYS A 28 -7.97 -12.16 11.76
N VAL A 29 -8.04 -13.21 10.94
CA VAL A 29 -6.95 -14.19 10.84
C VAL A 29 -5.70 -13.54 10.24
N LEU A 30 -5.82 -12.85 9.10
CA LEU A 30 -4.68 -12.24 8.42
C LEU A 30 -4.01 -11.14 9.25
N LYS A 31 -4.77 -10.40 10.08
CA LYS A 31 -4.25 -9.37 10.98
C LYS A 31 -3.28 -9.93 12.03
N ASN A 32 -3.56 -11.12 12.55
CA ASN A 32 -2.79 -11.74 13.63
C ASN A 32 -1.71 -12.70 13.12
N GLU A 33 -1.57 -12.81 11.80
CA GLU A 33 -0.70 -13.79 11.16
C GLU A 33 0.63 -13.17 10.75
N LYS A 34 1.68 -13.98 10.77
CA LYS A 34 3.02 -13.52 10.39
C LYS A 34 3.19 -13.53 8.87
N ILE A 35 3.93 -12.54 8.34
CA ILE A 35 4.16 -12.40 6.89
C ILE A 35 4.81 -13.64 6.26
N GLU A 36 5.60 -14.41 7.02
CA GLU A 36 6.22 -15.66 6.55
C GLU A 36 5.20 -16.73 6.14
N ASN A 37 3.96 -16.62 6.60
CA ASN A 37 2.86 -17.50 6.21
C ASN A 37 2.12 -17.04 4.94
N TRP A 38 2.58 -15.97 4.27
CA TRP A 38 2.00 -15.48 3.02
C TRP A 38 1.77 -16.60 2.01
N SER A 39 2.82 -17.35 1.65
CA SER A 39 2.73 -18.41 0.63
C SER A 39 1.76 -19.53 0.99
N LYS A 40 1.53 -19.78 2.30
CA LYS A 40 0.55 -20.79 2.75
C LYS A 40 -0.89 -20.29 2.64
N LEU A 41 -1.08 -18.98 2.68
CA LEU A 41 -2.39 -18.33 2.72
C LEU A 41 -2.78 -17.69 1.38
N GLN A 42 -1.83 -17.55 0.45
CA GLN A 42 -2.00 -16.84 -0.81
C GLN A 42 -3.17 -17.40 -1.63
N ASP A 43 -3.27 -18.73 -1.73
CA ASP A 43 -4.28 -19.44 -2.52
C ASP A 43 -5.60 -19.69 -1.76
N SER A 44 -5.72 -19.19 -0.52
CA SER A 44 -6.91 -19.37 0.31
C SER A 44 -7.44 -18.03 0.82
N ARG A 45 -7.11 -17.66 2.05
CA ARG A 45 -7.66 -16.46 2.72
C ARG A 45 -7.28 -15.17 1.99
N ILE A 46 -6.04 -15.07 1.52
CA ILE A 46 -5.56 -13.88 0.79
C ILE A 46 -6.29 -13.76 -0.54
N LEU A 47 -6.42 -14.86 -1.32
CA LEU A 47 -7.18 -14.86 -2.57
C LEU A 47 -8.62 -14.43 -2.35
N GLN A 48 -9.30 -14.97 -1.33
CA GLN A 48 -10.68 -14.59 -0.99
C GLN A 48 -10.82 -13.08 -0.71
N VAL A 49 -9.91 -12.52 0.10
CA VAL A 49 -9.92 -11.08 0.40
C VAL A 49 -9.62 -10.28 -0.86
N ARG A 50 -8.60 -10.66 -1.65
CA ARG A 50 -8.24 -9.96 -2.89
C ARG A 50 -9.40 -9.91 -3.87
N GLU A 51 -10.07 -11.03 -4.11
CA GLU A 51 -11.16 -11.09 -5.07
C GLU A 51 -12.37 -10.27 -4.63
N GLU A 52 -12.75 -10.36 -3.36
CA GLU A 52 -13.92 -9.63 -2.85
C GLU A 52 -13.64 -8.12 -2.78
N ILE A 53 -12.49 -7.71 -2.25
CA ILE A 53 -12.08 -6.29 -2.24
C ILE A 53 -11.92 -5.80 -3.68
N GLY A 54 -11.24 -6.55 -4.54
CA GLY A 54 -11.03 -6.23 -5.95
C GLY A 54 -12.35 -6.01 -6.72
N LYS A 55 -13.42 -6.74 -6.38
CA LYS A 55 -14.77 -6.46 -6.91
C LYS A 55 -15.37 -5.20 -6.31
N TRP A 56 -15.26 -5.03 -4.99
CA TRP A 56 -15.84 -3.90 -4.26
C TRP A 56 -15.24 -2.55 -4.66
N VAL A 57 -13.95 -2.50 -5.03
CA VAL A 57 -13.24 -1.26 -5.38
C VAL A 57 -13.52 -0.75 -6.78
N LYS A 58 -14.03 -1.60 -7.69
CA LYS A 58 -14.23 -1.22 -9.10
C LYS A 58 -15.12 0.00 -9.23
N GLY A 59 -14.62 1.03 -9.92
CA GLY A 59 -15.36 2.26 -10.22
C GLY A 59 -15.58 3.21 -9.04
N LYS A 60 -15.05 2.90 -7.85
CA LYS A 60 -15.08 3.79 -6.69
C LYS A 60 -13.78 4.57 -6.60
N LYS A 61 -13.82 5.79 -6.06
CA LYS A 61 -12.61 6.60 -5.80
C LYS A 61 -12.41 6.90 -4.32
N ASP A 62 -13.45 6.72 -3.50
CA ASP A 62 -13.43 6.93 -2.04
C ASP A 62 -13.41 5.57 -1.34
N ILE A 63 -12.22 4.96 -1.27
CA ILE A 63 -12.06 3.55 -0.85
C ILE A 63 -10.97 3.40 0.20
N SER A 64 -9.90 4.18 0.10
CA SER A 64 -8.79 4.15 1.06
C SER A 64 -8.15 5.53 1.14
N ALA A 65 -7.46 5.80 2.24
CA ALA A 65 -6.74 7.05 2.43
C ALA A 65 -5.74 7.32 1.28
N GLU A 66 -5.05 6.26 0.84
CA GLU A 66 -4.06 6.27 -0.24
C GLU A 66 -4.70 6.59 -1.59
N ILE A 67 -5.77 5.88 -1.99
CA ILE A 67 -6.43 6.12 -3.29
C ILE A 67 -6.97 7.55 -3.36
N ASN A 68 -7.63 8.00 -2.29
CA ASN A 68 -8.23 9.33 -2.22
C ASN A 68 -7.17 10.43 -2.32
N SER A 69 -6.09 10.30 -1.55
CA SER A 69 -5.01 11.28 -1.52
C SER A 69 -4.26 11.33 -2.86
N LEU A 70 -4.04 10.20 -3.53
CA LEU A 70 -3.40 10.16 -4.85
C LEU A 70 -4.23 10.87 -5.92
N TYR A 71 -5.56 10.70 -5.94
CA TYR A 71 -6.41 11.47 -6.85
C TYR A 71 -6.35 12.98 -6.54
N LYS A 72 -6.36 13.37 -5.27
CA LYS A 72 -6.23 14.79 -4.86
C LYS A 72 -4.88 15.38 -5.26
N ILE A 73 -3.79 14.64 -5.09
CA ILE A 73 -2.45 15.05 -5.52
C ILE A 73 -2.45 15.26 -7.03
N TYR A 74 -2.99 14.31 -7.80
CA TYR A 74 -3.10 14.42 -9.26
C TYR A 74 -3.89 15.68 -9.68
N GLU A 75 -5.04 15.95 -9.05
CA GLU A 75 -5.85 17.14 -9.32
C GLU A 75 -5.13 18.46 -9.00
N GLN A 76 -4.27 18.46 -7.97
CA GLN A 76 -3.47 19.62 -7.57
C GLN A 76 -2.30 19.89 -8.52
N VAL A 77 -1.53 18.84 -8.88
CA VAL A 77 -0.32 19.00 -9.70
C VAL A 77 -0.61 19.02 -11.19
N LYS A 78 -1.73 18.42 -11.62
CA LYS A 78 -2.15 18.33 -13.03
C LYS A 78 -1.10 17.70 -13.95
N GLU A 79 -0.35 16.74 -13.41
CA GLU A 79 0.66 15.94 -14.10
C GLU A 79 0.47 14.46 -13.74
N ASP A 80 0.83 13.57 -14.66
CA ASP A 80 0.86 12.13 -14.40
C ASP A 80 1.73 11.79 -13.18
N LEU A 81 1.26 10.83 -12.37
CA LEU A 81 1.93 10.39 -11.15
C LEU A 81 2.62 9.05 -11.34
N GLU A 82 3.87 8.99 -10.91
CA GLU A 82 4.62 7.76 -10.70
C GLU A 82 4.68 7.47 -9.21
N VAL A 83 3.84 6.55 -8.76
CA VAL A 83 3.62 6.26 -7.34
C VAL A 83 4.47 5.08 -6.91
N TYR A 84 5.15 5.22 -5.77
CA TYR A 84 5.90 4.18 -5.09
C TYR A 84 5.23 3.91 -3.75
N LEU A 85 4.73 2.69 -3.57
CA LEU A 85 4.10 2.28 -2.31
C LEU A 85 5.17 1.73 -1.36
N ILE A 86 5.03 2.01 -0.07
CA ILE A 86 5.94 1.53 0.98
C ILE A 86 5.13 0.82 2.06
N CYS A 87 5.45 -0.44 2.34
CA CYS A 87 4.69 -1.30 3.24
C CYS A 87 5.51 -1.79 4.43
N SER A 88 4.81 -2.13 5.51
CA SER A 88 5.38 -2.83 6.66
C SER A 88 5.42 -4.35 6.46
N GLU A 89 6.03 -5.08 7.39
CA GLU A 89 6.15 -6.55 7.38
C GLU A 89 4.87 -7.25 7.90
N THR A 90 3.69 -6.84 7.42
CA THR A 90 2.41 -7.47 7.76
C THR A 90 1.70 -7.99 6.51
N ILE A 91 0.90 -9.05 6.67
CA ILE A 91 0.10 -9.59 5.55
C ILE A 91 -0.88 -8.53 5.03
N LEU A 92 -1.55 -7.80 5.93
CA LEU A 92 -2.53 -6.80 5.52
C LEU A 92 -1.90 -5.61 4.80
N SER A 93 -0.77 -5.07 5.27
CA SER A 93 -0.09 -3.96 4.57
C SER A 93 0.39 -4.38 3.19
N ARG A 94 0.93 -5.60 3.04
CA ARG A 94 1.26 -6.15 1.73
C ARG A 94 0.02 -6.26 0.82
N LEU A 95 -1.04 -6.90 1.31
CA LEU A 95 -2.23 -7.14 0.52
C LEU A 95 -2.91 -5.82 0.10
N ALA A 96 -2.95 -4.83 0.98
CA ALA A 96 -3.43 -3.49 0.64
C ALA A 96 -2.59 -2.86 -0.49
N GLY A 97 -1.26 -2.94 -0.40
CA GLY A 97 -0.35 -2.42 -1.43
C GLY A 97 -0.57 -3.08 -2.79
N GLU A 98 -0.74 -4.40 -2.82
CA GLU A 98 -1.04 -5.13 -4.05
C GLU A 98 -2.41 -4.73 -4.63
N ILE A 99 -3.45 -4.60 -3.81
CA ILE A 99 -4.78 -4.18 -4.25
C ILE A 99 -4.78 -2.74 -4.79
N ILE A 100 -4.06 -1.82 -4.13
CA ILE A 100 -3.93 -0.42 -4.58
C ILE A 100 -3.17 -0.36 -5.91
N SER A 101 -2.09 -1.13 -6.04
CA SER A 101 -1.34 -1.26 -7.29
C SER A 101 -2.24 -1.76 -8.43
N ASP A 102 -2.97 -2.86 -8.20
CA ASP A 102 -3.93 -3.42 -9.16
C ASP A 102 -5.03 -2.41 -9.52
N TYR A 103 -5.55 -1.67 -8.54
CA TYR A 103 -6.60 -0.67 -8.74
C TYR A 103 -6.20 0.40 -9.77
N PHE A 104 -5.00 0.96 -9.66
CA PHE A 104 -4.54 2.01 -10.58
C PHE A 104 -4.02 1.43 -11.90
N ASN A 105 -3.27 0.32 -11.85
CA ASN A 105 -2.60 -0.22 -13.02
C ASN A 105 -3.55 -0.92 -13.99
N ASN A 106 -4.66 -1.48 -13.51
CA ASN A 106 -5.68 -2.12 -14.36
C ASN A 106 -6.63 -1.12 -15.05
N GLN A 107 -6.51 0.19 -14.76
CA GLN A 107 -7.30 1.21 -15.43
C GLN A 107 -6.64 1.61 -16.76
N PRO A 108 -7.37 1.53 -17.89
CA PRO A 108 -6.84 1.96 -19.18
C PRO A 108 -6.56 3.47 -19.15
N ASN A 109 -5.38 3.86 -19.65
CA ASN A 109 -4.93 5.26 -19.68
C ASN A 109 -4.96 5.98 -18.32
N SER A 110 -4.79 5.25 -17.21
CA SER A 110 -4.66 5.88 -15.89
C SER A 110 -3.48 6.87 -15.88
N PRO A 111 -3.69 8.13 -15.46
CA PRO A 111 -2.60 9.10 -15.27
C PRO A 111 -1.77 8.79 -14.01
N ILE A 112 -2.19 7.80 -13.21
CA ILE A 112 -1.50 7.34 -12.02
C ILE A 112 -0.99 5.93 -12.30
N ARG A 113 0.33 5.76 -12.26
CA ARG A 113 1.01 4.47 -12.37
C ARG A 113 1.65 4.12 -11.05
N VAL A 114 1.40 2.91 -10.59
CA VAL A 114 1.91 2.44 -9.29
C VAL A 114 3.01 1.42 -9.52
N ASN A 115 4.20 1.71 -8.99
CA ASN A 115 5.32 0.80 -8.87
C ASN A 115 5.27 0.16 -7.48
N PHE A 116 5.02 -1.15 -7.43
CA PHE A 116 5.01 -1.89 -6.18
C PHE A 116 5.61 -3.28 -6.36
N ASP A 117 6.70 -3.54 -5.65
CA ASP A 117 7.42 -4.80 -5.59
C ASP A 117 7.78 -5.11 -4.13
N TYR A 118 6.86 -5.80 -3.45
CA TYR A 118 7.00 -6.15 -2.04
C TYR A 118 8.23 -6.99 -1.74
N GLU A 119 8.56 -7.96 -2.60
CA GLU A 119 9.64 -8.92 -2.34
C GLU A 119 11.02 -8.27 -2.50
N ARG A 120 11.15 -7.31 -3.40
CA ARG A 120 12.45 -6.71 -3.72
C ARG A 120 12.74 -5.44 -2.93
N ALA A 121 11.80 -4.50 -2.87
CA ALA A 121 12.14 -3.12 -2.55
C ALA A 121 11.14 -2.40 -1.64
N ASP A 122 9.86 -2.75 -1.70
CA ASP A 122 8.81 -1.93 -1.08
C ASP A 122 8.36 -2.46 0.29
N ARG A 123 8.91 -3.61 0.73
CA ARG A 123 8.88 -4.07 2.12
C ARG A 123 9.98 -3.38 2.93
N ILE A 124 9.59 -2.54 3.89
CA ILE A 124 10.54 -1.93 4.82
C ILE A 124 10.61 -2.75 6.10
N LYS A 125 11.76 -3.38 6.31
CA LYS A 125 12.01 -4.18 7.51
C LYS A 125 12.09 -3.30 8.74
N GLY A 126 11.42 -3.74 9.81
CA GLY A 126 11.40 -3.02 11.08
C GLY A 126 10.52 -1.78 11.11
N LEU A 127 9.66 -1.53 10.10
CA LEU A 127 8.80 -0.33 10.07
C LEU A 127 7.62 -0.39 11.07
N GLN A 128 7.44 -1.49 11.80
CA GLN A 128 6.36 -1.66 12.78
C GLN A 128 6.66 -0.87 14.06
N VAL A 129 5.83 0.14 14.35
CA VAL A 129 6.01 1.04 15.51
C VAL A 129 5.76 0.39 16.87
N GLU A 130 5.10 -0.77 16.91
CA GLU A 130 4.87 -1.53 18.14
C GLU A 130 6.17 -2.05 18.76
N ASP A 131 7.19 -2.30 17.93
CA ASP A 131 8.56 -2.61 18.35
C ASP A 131 9.45 -1.38 18.17
N ARG A 132 9.40 -0.48 19.16
CA ARG A 132 10.09 0.81 19.11
C ARG A 132 11.59 0.69 18.85
N LEU A 133 12.26 -0.26 19.49
CA LEU A 133 13.71 -0.43 19.33
C LEU A 133 14.05 -0.84 17.90
N ARG A 134 13.29 -1.79 17.34
CA ARG A 134 13.48 -2.23 15.97
C ARG A 134 13.12 -1.13 14.96
N TYR A 135 12.09 -0.35 15.24
CA TYR A 135 11.73 0.82 14.43
C TYR A 135 12.85 1.86 14.36
N GLU A 136 13.41 2.24 15.51
CA GLU A 136 14.47 3.24 15.60
C GLU A 136 15.78 2.75 14.97
N GLN A 137 16.14 1.48 15.17
CA GLN A 137 17.44 0.93 14.73
C GLN A 137 17.44 0.41 13.28
N GLU A 138 16.33 -0.18 12.82
CA GLU A 138 16.22 -0.80 11.50
C GLU A 138 15.21 -0.06 10.62
N GLY A 139 14.00 0.20 11.13
CA GLY A 139 12.87 0.72 10.37
C GLY A 139 13.16 2.05 9.67
N ILE A 140 13.58 3.06 10.44
CA ILE A 140 13.90 4.38 9.91
C ILE A 140 15.07 4.30 8.91
N VAL A 141 16.11 3.53 9.23
CA VAL A 141 17.29 3.38 8.36
C VAL A 141 16.89 2.78 7.01
N ASN A 142 16.07 1.73 7.02
CA ASN A 142 15.58 1.08 5.80
C ASN A 142 14.63 1.99 5.01
N LEU A 143 13.76 2.75 5.69
CA LEU A 143 12.87 3.72 5.05
C LEU A 143 13.65 4.81 4.32
N VAL A 144 14.63 5.42 4.99
CA VAL A 144 15.50 6.46 4.40
C VAL A 144 16.29 5.90 3.23
N LYS A 145 16.82 4.67 3.34
CA LYS A 145 17.50 4.00 2.24
C LYS A 145 16.59 3.86 1.02
N ARG A 146 15.36 3.34 1.21
CA ARG A 146 14.40 3.17 0.12
C ARG A 146 14.00 4.51 -0.51
N PHE A 147 13.82 5.54 0.31
CA PHE A 147 13.55 6.90 -0.17
C PHE A 147 14.69 7.41 -1.07
N ASN A 148 15.94 7.26 -0.65
CA ASN A 148 17.11 7.64 -1.45
C ASN A 148 17.21 6.86 -2.77
N GLU A 149 16.86 5.57 -2.77
CA GLU A 149 16.81 4.76 -4.00
C GLU A 149 15.75 5.26 -4.99
N ILE A 150 14.55 5.61 -4.53
CA ILE A 150 13.46 6.10 -5.38
C ILE A 150 13.80 7.49 -5.96
N THR A 151 14.37 8.36 -5.12
CA THR A 151 14.70 9.74 -5.49
C THR A 151 16.02 9.86 -6.26
N GLY A 152 16.91 8.88 -6.16
CA GLY A 152 18.28 8.98 -6.69
C GLY A 152 19.09 10.12 -6.06
N GLY A 153 18.69 10.57 -4.86
CA GLY A 153 19.27 11.73 -4.19
C GLY A 153 18.71 13.09 -4.62
N TYR A 154 17.73 13.14 -5.54
CA TYR A 154 17.11 14.38 -6.03
C TYR A 154 15.64 14.46 -5.63
N THR A 155 15.28 15.43 -4.78
CA THR A 155 13.94 15.52 -4.17
C THR A 155 13.03 16.59 -4.76
N GLU A 156 13.53 17.44 -5.66
CA GLU A 156 12.79 18.60 -6.21
C GLU A 156 11.45 18.24 -6.88
N ASN A 157 11.33 17.00 -7.39
CA ASN A 157 10.14 16.51 -8.09
C ASN A 157 9.46 15.31 -7.40
N VAL A 158 9.63 15.20 -6.08
CA VAL A 158 9.13 14.10 -5.26
C VAL A 158 8.12 14.61 -4.25
N ILE A 159 6.94 14.00 -4.22
CA ILE A 159 5.89 14.27 -3.23
C ILE A 159 5.89 13.14 -2.22
N MET A 160 6.00 13.47 -0.94
CA MET A 160 5.80 12.52 0.13
C MET A 160 4.35 12.60 0.60
N ASN A 161 3.57 11.55 0.31
CA ASN A 161 2.18 11.47 0.73
C ASN A 161 2.09 10.79 2.09
N ILE A 162 1.98 11.57 3.16
CA ILE A 162 1.93 11.06 4.55
C ILE A 162 0.52 10.75 5.06
N THR A 163 -0.45 10.60 4.15
CA THR A 163 -1.87 10.34 4.50
C THR A 163 -2.15 8.86 4.82
N GLY A 164 -1.39 7.96 4.20
CA GLY A 164 -1.57 6.50 4.31
C GLY A 164 -1.11 5.92 5.63
#